data_AF-A0A384AFL8-F1
#
_entry.id   AF-A0A384AFL8-F1
#
_cell.length_a   1.000
_cell.length_b   1.000
_cell.length_c   1.000
_cell.angle_alpha   90.00
_cell.angle_beta   90.00
_cell.angle_gamma   90.00
#
_symmetry.space_group_name_H-M   'P 1'
#
loop_
_entity.id
_entity.type
_entity.pdbx_description
1 polymer ?
#
loop_
_entity_poly.entity_id
_entity_poly.type
_entity_poly.pdbx_seq_one_letter_code
_entity_poly.pdbx_strand_id
1 'polypeptide(L)'
;MPTNGLHQVLKIQFGLVNDTDRYLTAESFGFKVNASAPSLKRKQMWVLEPDPGQGTAVLFRSSHLGRYLSAEEDGRVACEAERPGRDCRFLVLPQPDGRWVLQSEPHGRFFGGTEDQLSCFATAITPAELWTVHLAIHPQAHLLSVSRRRYAHLCPQEDEIAADSNTPWGVDALVTLIFQNRQYCLKSCDSRYLRSDGRLVWEPEARARYTLEFKAGKLAFKDCDGHYLAPVGPAGTLRAGRNTRPGKDELFDLEESHPQVVLVAANHRYVSVRQGVNVSANQDEELDHETFLMQIDRETKKCTFYSSTGGYWTLVTHGGIQATATQVSANTMFEMEWRGRRVALKASNGRYVCMKKNGQLAAISDFVGEDEEFILKLINRPILVLRGLDGFVCHRRGSNQLDTNRSVYDVFHLSFSDGAYQIRGRGGGFWHTGSHGSGGTAAEKRGRGTQSEAVGQVWTVLDNRSVGGRVVLPRGAALGSGHHGGNATTTKTHRPRLNPEALSLRPLQAARATVLLLWSLDPMAGSQLLSGGMSVIQPRRSGWEAAQRC
;
A
#
# COMPACT_ATOMS: atom_id res chain seq x y z
N MET A 1 -20.24 10.44 -14.86
CA MET A 1 -20.38 10.81 -13.43
C MET A 1 -19.04 11.41 -13.01
N PRO A 2 -18.99 12.62 -12.44
CA PRO A 2 -17.74 13.16 -11.93
C PRO A 2 -17.35 12.37 -10.67
N THR A 3 -16.29 11.57 -10.77
CA THR A 3 -15.75 10.76 -9.67
C THR A 3 -14.87 11.66 -8.80
N ASN A 4 -15.44 12.16 -7.70
CA ASN A 4 -14.80 13.04 -6.72
C ASN A 4 -13.64 12.34 -6.00
N GLY A 5 -12.50 12.15 -6.65
CA GLY A 5 -11.26 11.63 -6.06
C GLY A 5 -11.29 10.17 -5.56
N LEU A 6 -12.45 9.52 -5.53
CA LEU A 6 -12.66 8.14 -5.05
C LEU A 6 -12.06 7.09 -5.99
N HIS A 7 -11.98 7.42 -7.28
CA HIS A 7 -11.45 6.55 -8.33
C HIS A 7 -10.17 7.19 -8.88
N GLN A 8 -9.08 7.01 -8.14
CA GLN A 8 -7.78 7.50 -8.56
C GLN A 8 -7.10 6.44 -9.42
N VAL A 9 -7.19 6.61 -10.74
CA VAL A 9 -6.38 5.84 -11.69
C VAL A 9 -4.92 6.08 -11.34
N LEU A 10 -4.20 5.00 -11.01
CA LEU A 10 -2.82 5.09 -10.60
C LEU A 10 -1.97 5.53 -11.79
N LYS A 11 -1.28 6.67 -11.66
CA LYS A 11 -0.25 7.02 -12.64
C LYS A 11 0.83 5.96 -12.54
N ILE A 12 0.93 5.12 -13.57
CA ILE A 12 1.77 3.93 -13.49
C ILE A 12 3.24 4.34 -13.49
N GLN A 13 3.86 4.23 -12.32
CA GLN A 13 5.29 4.34 -12.13
C GLN A 13 5.89 2.94 -12.06
N PHE A 14 7.07 2.77 -12.61
CA PHE A 14 7.78 1.49 -12.60
C PHE A 14 9.30 1.69 -12.56
N GLY A 15 10.00 0.66 -12.14
CA GLY A 15 11.43 0.49 -12.37
C GLY A 15 11.68 -0.46 -13.53
N LEU A 16 12.82 -0.30 -14.18
CA LEU A 16 13.35 -1.23 -15.17
C LEU A 16 14.52 -1.98 -14.54
N VAL A 17 14.45 -3.30 -14.52
CA VAL A 17 15.46 -4.19 -13.94
C VAL A 17 16.23 -4.89 -15.05
N ASN A 18 17.54 -4.76 -15.09
CA ASN A 18 18.37 -5.41 -16.11
C ASN A 18 18.57 -6.92 -15.82
N ASP A 19 19.39 -7.59 -16.63
CA ASP A 19 19.70 -9.02 -16.47
C ASP A 19 20.38 -9.32 -15.12
N THR A 20 21.20 -8.40 -14.60
CA THR A 20 21.92 -8.52 -13.32
C THR A 20 21.10 -8.14 -12.06
N ASP A 21 19.76 -8.07 -12.17
CA ASP A 21 18.86 -7.69 -11.08
C ASP A 21 19.12 -6.29 -10.49
N ARG A 22 19.57 -5.34 -11.33
CA ARG A 22 19.79 -3.94 -10.96
C ARG A 22 18.82 -3.01 -11.66
N TYR A 23 18.43 -1.95 -10.95
CA TYR A 23 17.45 -0.98 -11.45
C TYR A 23 18.11 0.15 -12.24
N LEU A 24 17.52 0.47 -13.38
CA LEU A 24 17.80 1.69 -14.12
C LEU A 24 17.57 2.91 -13.21
N THR A 25 18.62 3.70 -13.06
CA THR A 25 18.70 4.82 -12.13
C THR A 25 19.05 6.07 -12.91
N ALA A 26 18.27 7.14 -12.72
CA ALA A 26 18.66 8.48 -13.14
C ALA A 26 19.43 9.15 -11.99
N GLU A 27 20.67 9.57 -12.23
CA GLU A 27 21.46 10.25 -11.22
C GLU A 27 20.99 11.70 -11.02
N SER A 28 21.01 12.15 -9.78
CA SER A 28 20.54 13.50 -9.44
C SER A 28 21.47 14.60 -9.93
N PHE A 29 22.74 14.27 -10.21
CA PHE A 29 23.75 15.19 -10.71
C PHE A 29 24.42 14.61 -11.95
N GLY A 30 24.79 15.49 -12.89
CA GLY A 30 25.46 15.10 -14.13
C GLY A 30 24.59 14.40 -15.17
N PHE A 31 23.28 14.24 -14.90
CA PHE A 31 22.28 13.70 -15.83
C PHE A 31 22.61 12.34 -16.46
N LYS A 32 23.48 11.57 -15.80
CA LYS A 32 23.84 10.22 -16.23
C LYS A 32 22.79 9.21 -15.78
N VAL A 33 22.78 8.07 -16.47
CA VAL A 33 22.00 6.89 -16.07
C VAL A 33 22.93 5.72 -15.79
N ASN A 34 22.53 4.86 -14.86
CA ASN A 34 23.22 3.59 -14.57
C ASN A 34 22.23 2.50 -14.18
N ALA A 35 22.69 1.26 -14.10
CA ALA A 35 21.96 0.12 -13.60
C ALA A 35 22.75 -0.55 -12.46
N SER A 36 22.96 0.19 -11.37
CA SER A 36 23.73 -0.28 -10.20
C SER A 36 22.87 -0.52 -8.95
N ALA A 37 21.66 0.05 -8.91
CA ALA A 37 20.84 0.05 -7.69
C ALA A 37 20.19 -1.33 -7.42
N PRO A 38 20.26 -1.86 -6.18
CA PRO A 38 19.63 -3.14 -5.81
C PRO A 38 18.12 -3.05 -5.55
N SER A 39 17.57 -1.85 -5.45
CA SER A 39 16.22 -1.62 -4.93
C SER A 39 15.53 -0.47 -5.66
N LEU A 40 14.23 -0.62 -5.89
CA LEU A 40 13.35 0.42 -6.41
C LEU A 40 13.11 1.50 -5.35
N LYS A 41 13.76 2.66 -5.51
CA LYS A 41 13.56 3.87 -4.71
C LYS A 41 13.31 5.07 -5.63
N ARG A 42 13.30 6.28 -5.06
CA ARG A 42 13.00 7.54 -5.76
C ARG A 42 13.76 7.73 -7.08
N LYS A 43 15.05 7.39 -7.15
CA LYS A 43 15.88 7.58 -8.37
C LYS A 43 15.65 6.52 -9.45
N GLN A 44 14.99 5.41 -9.10
CA GLN A 44 14.73 4.26 -9.96
C GLN A 44 13.32 4.27 -10.56
N MET A 45 12.50 5.27 -10.22
CA MET A 45 11.11 5.36 -10.69
C MET A 45 11.05 6.14 -12.00
N TRP A 46 10.44 5.50 -13.00
CA TRP A 46 10.20 6.02 -14.34
C TRP A 46 8.70 6.03 -14.63
N VAL A 47 8.30 6.91 -15.53
CA VAL A 47 6.95 7.03 -16.06
C VAL A 47 7.04 6.84 -17.58
N LEU A 48 6.14 6.03 -18.13
CA LEU A 48 5.96 5.92 -19.57
C LEU A 48 4.93 6.95 -20.01
N GLU A 49 5.34 7.89 -20.86
CA GLU A 49 4.45 8.89 -21.45
C GLU A 49 4.31 8.60 -22.96
N PRO A 50 3.09 8.67 -23.53
CA PRO A 50 2.93 8.56 -24.98
C PRO A 50 3.60 9.77 -25.64
N ASP A 51 4.30 9.55 -26.76
CA ASP A 51 4.76 10.67 -27.57
C ASP A 51 3.54 11.41 -28.17
N PRO A 52 3.50 12.75 -28.14
CA PRO A 52 2.39 13.52 -28.73
C PRO A 52 2.35 13.45 -30.26
N GLY A 53 3.41 12.97 -30.92
CA GLY A 53 3.37 12.62 -32.34
C GLY A 53 2.51 11.37 -32.57
N GLN A 54 1.86 11.24 -33.73
CA GLN A 54 0.99 10.11 -34.08
C GLN A 54 1.72 8.74 -34.23
N GLY A 55 2.89 8.58 -33.61
CA GLY A 55 3.73 7.38 -33.67
C GLY A 55 3.46 6.37 -32.56
N THR A 56 4.11 5.22 -32.66
CA THR A 56 4.10 4.15 -31.65
C THR A 56 5.17 4.35 -30.57
N ALA A 57 6.01 5.37 -30.72
CA ALA A 57 7.06 5.71 -29.78
C ALA A 57 6.52 6.18 -28.43
N VAL A 58 7.30 5.89 -27.39
CA VAL A 58 7.04 6.27 -26.02
C VAL A 58 8.25 7.00 -25.43
N LEU A 59 7.98 7.77 -24.39
CA LEU A 59 8.95 8.59 -23.68
C LEU A 59 9.13 8.03 -22.27
N PHE A 60 10.38 7.87 -21.85
CA PHE A 60 10.70 7.46 -20.48
C PHE A 60 11.08 8.69 -19.66
N ARG A 61 10.21 9.10 -18.74
CA ARG A 61 10.42 10.25 -17.88
C ARG A 61 10.83 9.82 -16.47
N SER A 62 11.94 10.36 -15.98
CA SER A 62 12.37 10.18 -14.59
C SER A 62 11.37 10.85 -13.66
N SER A 63 10.79 10.06 -12.73
CA SER A 63 9.75 10.58 -11.83
C SER A 63 10.26 11.66 -10.88
N HIS A 64 11.55 11.61 -10.51
CA HIS A 64 12.10 12.52 -9.50
C HIS A 64 12.77 13.78 -10.08
N LEU A 65 13.26 13.72 -11.32
CA LEU A 65 13.86 14.87 -12.01
C LEU A 65 12.89 15.53 -12.99
N GLY A 66 11.88 14.79 -13.45
CA GLY A 66 10.98 15.24 -14.50
C GLY A 66 11.63 15.31 -15.89
N ARG A 67 12.82 14.74 -16.08
CA ARG A 67 13.61 14.72 -17.33
C ARG A 67 13.44 13.41 -18.09
N TYR A 68 13.78 13.41 -19.38
CA TYR A 68 13.58 12.28 -20.29
C TYR A 68 14.87 11.51 -20.56
N LEU A 69 14.77 10.19 -20.66
CA LEU A 69 15.82 9.32 -21.18
C LEU A 69 16.06 9.67 -22.66
N SER A 70 17.32 9.80 -23.06
CA SER A 70 17.72 10.07 -24.44
C SER A 70 18.84 9.16 -24.89
N ALA A 71 18.82 8.76 -26.16
CA ALA A 71 19.86 7.99 -26.82
C ALA A 71 20.38 8.73 -28.05
N GLU A 72 21.64 9.17 -28.00
CA GLU A 72 22.33 9.83 -29.11
C GLU A 72 22.74 8.84 -30.21
N GLU A 73 23.12 9.34 -31.39
CA GLU A 73 23.53 8.52 -32.54
C GLU A 73 24.78 7.68 -32.28
N ASP A 74 25.70 8.18 -31.44
CA ASP A 74 26.91 7.48 -31.00
C ASP A 74 26.61 6.40 -29.92
N GLY A 75 25.35 6.25 -29.52
CA GLY A 75 24.90 5.32 -28.51
C GLY A 75 25.04 5.79 -27.07
N ARG A 76 25.48 7.04 -26.84
CA ARG A 76 25.51 7.64 -25.50
C ARG A 76 24.09 7.82 -24.97
N VAL A 77 23.89 7.50 -23.70
CA VAL A 77 22.60 7.61 -23.03
C VAL A 77 22.68 8.62 -21.89
N ALA A 78 21.66 9.46 -21.77
CA ALA A 78 21.55 10.47 -20.73
C ALA A 78 20.08 10.63 -20.26
N CYS A 79 19.88 11.37 -19.18
CA CYS A 79 18.57 11.79 -18.67
C CYS A 79 18.57 13.30 -18.39
N GLU A 80 18.92 14.08 -19.42
CA GLU A 80 19.10 15.53 -19.32
C GLU A 80 17.90 16.33 -19.86
N ALA A 81 17.22 15.84 -20.89
CA ALA A 81 16.23 16.63 -21.60
C ALA A 81 15.02 17.00 -20.71
N GLU A 82 14.72 18.31 -20.59
CA GLU A 82 13.52 18.81 -19.89
C GLU A 82 12.26 18.76 -20.75
N ARG A 83 12.43 18.76 -22.08
CA ARG A 83 11.37 18.60 -23.07
C ARG A 83 11.74 17.43 -23.99
N PRO A 84 10.77 16.61 -24.42
CA PRO A 84 11.07 15.47 -25.27
C PRO A 84 11.57 15.95 -26.64
N GLY A 85 12.70 15.39 -27.07
CA GLY A 85 13.29 15.62 -28.38
C GLY A 85 13.29 14.34 -29.23
N ARG A 86 13.87 14.42 -30.45
CA ARG A 86 14.00 13.27 -31.37
C ARG A 86 14.64 12.06 -30.70
N ASP A 87 15.72 12.28 -29.96
CA ASP A 87 16.52 11.22 -29.32
C ASP A 87 15.89 10.65 -28.04
N CYS A 88 14.75 11.19 -27.59
CA CYS A 88 14.01 10.70 -26.42
C CYS A 88 12.98 9.61 -26.76
N ARG A 89 12.87 9.26 -28.05
CA ARG A 89 11.80 8.41 -28.59
C ARG A 89 12.25 6.94 -28.63
N PHE A 90 11.54 6.10 -27.90
CA PHE A 90 11.82 4.66 -27.82
C PHE A 90 10.63 3.83 -28.27
N LEU A 91 10.92 2.68 -28.89
CA LEU A 91 9.95 1.61 -29.12
C LEU A 91 10.12 0.56 -28.02
N VAL A 92 9.02 0.16 -27.39
CA VAL A 92 8.99 -0.93 -26.41
C VAL A 92 8.58 -2.21 -27.11
N LEU A 93 9.50 -3.17 -27.18
CA LEU A 93 9.31 -4.45 -27.85
C LEU A 93 9.21 -5.58 -26.80
N PRO A 94 8.00 -6.07 -26.49
CA PRO A 94 7.81 -7.14 -25.51
C PRO A 94 8.35 -8.48 -26.03
N GLN A 95 9.09 -9.19 -25.18
CA GLN A 95 9.68 -10.49 -25.49
C GLN A 95 8.78 -11.65 -25.03
N PRO A 96 8.95 -12.87 -25.57
CA PRO A 96 8.17 -14.04 -25.16
C PRO A 96 8.31 -14.41 -23.67
N ASP A 97 9.47 -14.12 -23.08
CA ASP A 97 9.77 -14.40 -21.66
C ASP A 97 9.27 -13.33 -20.68
N GLY A 98 8.64 -12.29 -21.20
CA GLY A 98 8.06 -11.20 -20.43
C GLY A 98 8.96 -9.98 -20.19
N ARG A 99 10.18 -10.01 -20.72
CA ARG A 99 11.07 -8.85 -20.67
C ARG A 99 10.77 -7.90 -21.82
N TRP A 100 11.32 -6.70 -21.72
CA TRP A 100 11.22 -5.65 -22.71
C TRP A 100 12.57 -5.41 -23.35
N VAL A 101 12.54 -5.12 -24.64
CA VAL A 101 13.63 -4.51 -25.36
C VAL A 101 13.24 -3.07 -25.64
N LEU A 102 14.17 -2.16 -25.38
CA LEU A 102 14.00 -0.73 -25.64
C LEU A 102 14.83 -0.38 -26.87
N GLN A 103 14.18 -0.03 -27.97
CA GLN A 103 14.86 0.38 -29.21
C GLN A 103 14.74 1.89 -29.38
N SER A 104 15.85 2.58 -29.64
CA SER A 104 15.80 3.97 -30.09
C SER A 104 15.10 4.03 -31.44
N GLU A 105 13.95 4.70 -31.51
CA GLU A 105 13.22 4.88 -32.76
C GLU A 105 14.04 5.61 -33.83
N PRO A 106 14.75 6.74 -33.55
CA PRO A 106 15.50 7.45 -34.58
C PRO A 106 16.73 6.70 -35.10
N HIS A 107 17.35 5.83 -34.29
CA HIS A 107 18.66 5.22 -34.59
C HIS A 107 18.59 3.70 -34.81
N GLY A 108 17.45 3.07 -34.48
CA GLY A 108 17.23 1.63 -34.64
C GLY A 108 18.08 0.74 -33.72
N ARG A 109 18.80 1.31 -32.75
CA ARG A 109 19.69 0.59 -31.81
C ARG A 109 18.97 0.20 -30.52
N PHE A 110 19.45 -0.84 -29.87
CA PHE A 110 18.89 -1.36 -28.63
C PHE A 110 19.63 -0.82 -27.40
N PHE A 111 18.85 -0.46 -26.37
CA PHE A 111 19.32 0.08 -25.11
C PHE A 111 19.51 -1.02 -24.06
N GLY A 112 20.72 -1.08 -23.50
CA GLY A 112 21.12 -2.12 -22.56
C GLY A 112 22.40 -1.80 -21.81
N GLY A 113 22.81 -2.75 -20.99
CA GLY A 113 24.08 -2.73 -20.26
C GLY A 113 23.96 -2.98 -18.75
N THR A 114 25.09 -2.83 -18.07
CA THR A 114 25.23 -3.13 -16.65
C THR A 114 25.98 -2.02 -15.93
N GLU A 115 25.63 -1.77 -14.68
CA GLU A 115 26.28 -0.75 -13.85
C GLU A 115 26.31 0.61 -14.56
N ASP A 116 27.48 1.25 -14.66
CA ASP A 116 27.65 2.55 -15.31
C ASP A 116 27.90 2.43 -16.83
N GLN A 117 27.91 1.22 -17.38
CA GLN A 117 28.19 0.95 -18.80
C GLN A 117 26.88 0.77 -19.60
N LEU A 118 25.96 1.72 -19.44
CA LEU A 118 24.73 1.75 -20.24
C LEU A 118 24.96 2.42 -21.58
N SER A 119 24.47 1.80 -22.65
CA SER A 119 24.54 2.36 -24.01
C SER A 119 23.32 1.97 -24.84
N CYS A 120 23.06 2.71 -25.92
CA CYS A 120 22.03 2.41 -26.89
C CYS A 120 22.66 2.25 -28.28
N PHE A 121 23.56 1.28 -28.42
CA PHE A 121 24.32 1.05 -29.66
C PHE A 121 24.20 -0.38 -30.20
N ALA A 122 23.59 -1.29 -29.45
CA ALA A 122 23.49 -2.69 -29.87
C ALA A 122 22.63 -2.84 -31.13
N THR A 123 23.08 -3.67 -32.07
CA THR A 123 22.35 -4.00 -33.32
C THR A 123 21.60 -5.34 -33.23
N ALA A 124 21.84 -6.11 -32.18
CA ALA A 124 21.17 -7.36 -31.88
C ALA A 124 20.76 -7.39 -30.40
N ILE A 125 19.72 -8.16 -30.09
CA ILE A 125 19.21 -8.31 -28.72
C ILE A 125 20.04 -9.40 -28.03
N THR A 126 20.74 -9.02 -26.97
CA THR A 126 21.39 -9.95 -26.03
C THR A 126 20.73 -9.83 -24.65
N PRO A 127 21.08 -10.68 -23.67
CA PRO A 127 20.59 -10.50 -22.30
C PRO A 127 20.81 -9.10 -21.73
N ALA A 128 21.86 -8.38 -22.15
CA ALA A 128 22.15 -7.03 -21.67
C ALA A 128 21.09 -5.98 -22.07
N GLU A 129 20.34 -6.21 -23.15
CA GLU A 129 19.28 -5.31 -23.64
C GLU A 129 17.89 -5.69 -23.11
N LEU A 130 17.80 -6.72 -22.25
CA LEU A 130 16.53 -7.21 -21.71
C LEU A 130 16.22 -6.57 -20.35
N TRP A 131 15.09 -5.87 -20.29
CA TRP A 131 14.62 -5.19 -19.10
C TRP A 131 13.35 -5.83 -18.56
N THR A 132 13.26 -6.02 -17.25
CA THR A 132 12.03 -6.44 -16.58
C THR A 132 11.34 -5.23 -15.99
N VAL A 133 10.03 -5.09 -16.21
CA VAL A 133 9.24 -4.04 -15.58
C VAL A 133 8.83 -4.44 -14.18
N HIS A 134 9.11 -3.58 -13.22
CA HIS A 134 8.67 -3.72 -11.84
C HIS A 134 7.87 -2.49 -11.41
N LEU A 135 6.55 -2.64 -11.32
CA LEU A 135 5.61 -1.63 -10.84
C LEU A 135 6.05 -1.03 -9.49
N ALA A 136 6.09 0.29 -9.43
CA ALA A 136 6.46 1.07 -8.23
C ALA A 136 5.24 1.47 -7.39
N ILE A 137 4.04 1.06 -7.80
CA ILE A 137 2.77 1.29 -7.10
C ILE A 137 2.53 0.25 -6.00
N HIS A 138 1.58 0.52 -5.11
CA HIS A 138 1.16 -0.48 -4.13
C HIS A 138 0.52 -1.69 -4.87
N PRO A 139 0.88 -2.94 -4.56
CA PRO A 139 0.43 -4.10 -5.33
C PRO A 139 -1.03 -4.48 -5.08
N GLN A 140 -1.63 -4.01 -3.99
CA GLN A 140 -3.05 -4.22 -3.70
C GLN A 140 -3.88 -3.10 -4.31
N ALA A 141 -4.78 -3.45 -5.22
CA ALA A 141 -5.47 -2.52 -6.09
C ALA A 141 -6.83 -3.06 -6.55
N HIS A 142 -7.59 -2.20 -7.23
CA HIS A 142 -8.78 -2.57 -7.98
C HIS A 142 -8.47 -2.60 -9.47
N LEU A 143 -9.02 -3.58 -10.18
CA LEU A 143 -8.77 -3.77 -11.61
C LEU A 143 -10.04 -3.44 -12.39
N LEU A 144 -9.99 -2.38 -13.20
CA LEU A 144 -11.12 -1.90 -14.00
C LEU A 144 -10.93 -2.29 -15.47
N SER A 145 -11.86 -3.05 -16.04
CA SER A 145 -11.86 -3.31 -17.48
C SER A 145 -12.23 -2.06 -18.27
N VAL A 146 -11.39 -1.67 -19.23
CA VAL A 146 -11.62 -0.51 -20.10
C VAL A 146 -12.78 -0.75 -21.07
N SER A 147 -12.91 -1.97 -21.58
CA SER A 147 -13.99 -2.32 -22.52
C SER A 147 -15.35 -2.38 -21.84
N ARG A 148 -15.44 -3.06 -20.68
CA ARG A 148 -16.70 -3.24 -19.95
C ARG A 148 -17.07 -2.06 -19.07
N ARG A 149 -16.09 -1.25 -18.65
CA ARG A 149 -16.25 -0.24 -17.59
C ARG A 149 -16.84 -0.88 -16.33
N ARG A 150 -16.23 -2.00 -15.92
CA ARG A 150 -16.61 -2.83 -14.77
C ARG A 150 -15.38 -3.33 -14.06
N TYR A 151 -15.48 -3.44 -12.74
CA TYR A 151 -14.41 -3.89 -11.86
C TYR A 151 -14.36 -5.40 -11.81
N ALA A 152 -13.14 -5.92 -11.78
CA ALA A 152 -12.86 -7.30 -11.50
C ALA A 152 -13.10 -7.59 -10.01
N HIS A 153 -13.78 -8.69 -9.71
CA HIS A 153 -13.96 -9.18 -8.36
C HIS A 153 -14.03 -10.71 -8.34
N LEU A 154 -13.72 -11.30 -7.20
CA LEU A 154 -13.88 -12.73 -6.98
C LEU A 154 -15.38 -13.06 -6.92
N CYS A 155 -15.84 -14.02 -7.73
CA CYS A 155 -17.18 -14.60 -7.63
C CYS A 155 -17.08 -15.98 -6.98
N PRO A 156 -17.38 -16.12 -5.67
CA PRO A 156 -17.21 -17.39 -4.97
C PRO A 156 -18.15 -18.50 -5.48
N GLN A 157 -19.33 -18.15 -6.00
CA GLN A 157 -20.33 -19.11 -6.47
C GLN A 157 -19.89 -19.79 -7.77
N GLU A 158 -19.31 -19.02 -8.70
CA GLU A 158 -18.86 -19.50 -10.00
C GLU A 158 -17.36 -19.88 -10.02
N ASP A 159 -16.66 -19.66 -8.91
CA ASP A 159 -15.24 -19.94 -8.72
C ASP A 159 -14.30 -19.26 -9.73
N GLU A 160 -14.60 -18.01 -10.07
CA GLU A 160 -13.90 -17.23 -11.09
C GLU A 160 -13.65 -15.78 -10.65
N ILE A 161 -12.85 -15.05 -11.44
CA ILE A 161 -12.78 -13.59 -11.34
C ILE A 161 -13.63 -13.01 -12.48
N ALA A 162 -14.76 -12.40 -12.12
CA ALA A 162 -15.68 -11.75 -13.06
C ALA A 162 -15.39 -10.24 -13.14
N ALA A 163 -15.61 -9.65 -14.31
CA ALA A 163 -15.46 -8.20 -14.52
C ALA A 163 -16.80 -7.57 -14.94
N ASP A 164 -17.79 -7.68 -14.05
CA ASP A 164 -19.15 -7.17 -14.21
C ASP A 164 -19.61 -6.24 -13.07
N SER A 165 -18.79 -6.05 -12.03
CA SER A 165 -19.13 -5.19 -10.90
C SER A 165 -19.07 -3.69 -11.25
N ASN A 166 -20.06 -2.92 -10.79
CA ASN A 166 -20.14 -1.47 -11.02
C ASN A 166 -19.19 -0.68 -10.11
N THR A 167 -18.90 -1.20 -8.92
CA THR A 167 -18.13 -0.53 -7.87
C THR A 167 -17.12 -1.50 -7.26
N PRO A 168 -15.91 -1.06 -6.89
CA PRO A 168 -14.92 -1.93 -6.28
C PRO A 168 -15.18 -2.05 -4.77
N TRP A 169 -16.36 -2.55 -4.40
CA TRP A 169 -16.82 -2.68 -3.01
C TRP A 169 -16.56 -4.09 -2.48
N GLY A 170 -16.39 -4.20 -1.17
CA GLY A 170 -16.20 -5.48 -0.50
C GLY A 170 -14.78 -6.04 -0.57
N VAL A 171 -14.63 -7.22 0.01
CA VAL A 171 -13.37 -7.96 0.08
C VAL A 171 -13.01 -8.65 -1.22
N ASP A 172 -14.01 -9.01 -2.02
CA ASP A 172 -13.91 -9.69 -3.30
C ASP A 172 -13.36 -8.80 -4.42
N ALA A 173 -13.54 -7.48 -4.34
CA ALA A 173 -12.94 -6.51 -5.26
C ALA A 173 -11.41 -6.32 -5.10
N LEU A 174 -10.81 -6.92 -4.07
CA LEU A 174 -9.36 -6.82 -3.82
C LEU A 174 -8.57 -7.74 -4.77
N VAL A 175 -7.74 -7.14 -5.60
CA VAL A 175 -6.73 -7.85 -6.40
C VAL A 175 -5.34 -7.50 -5.89
N THR A 176 -4.50 -8.50 -5.65
CA THR A 176 -3.10 -8.30 -5.27
C THR A 176 -2.18 -8.78 -6.38
N LEU A 177 -1.42 -7.85 -6.96
CA LEU A 177 -0.37 -8.16 -7.94
C LEU A 177 0.84 -8.73 -7.23
N ILE A 178 1.24 -9.97 -7.57
CA ILE A 178 2.39 -10.64 -6.97
C ILE A 178 3.52 -10.71 -7.98
N PHE A 179 4.60 -9.98 -7.72
CA PHE A 179 5.79 -10.02 -8.55
C PHE A 179 6.70 -11.20 -8.15
N GLN A 180 6.84 -12.18 -9.04
CA GLN A 180 7.68 -13.35 -8.83
C GLN A 180 8.33 -13.78 -10.15
N ASN A 181 9.62 -14.12 -10.11
CA ASN A 181 10.38 -14.57 -11.27
C ASN A 181 10.22 -13.65 -12.49
N ARG A 182 10.30 -12.33 -12.27
CA ARG A 182 10.19 -11.29 -13.32
C ARG A 182 8.81 -11.20 -14.00
N GLN A 183 7.80 -11.87 -13.47
CA GLN A 183 6.42 -11.87 -13.96
C GLN A 183 5.45 -11.51 -12.82
N TYR A 184 4.20 -11.23 -13.19
CA TYR A 184 3.12 -10.90 -12.28
C TYR A 184 2.09 -12.01 -12.19
N CYS A 185 1.62 -12.31 -10.99
CA CYS A 185 0.44 -13.14 -10.78
C CYS A 185 -0.69 -12.26 -10.21
N LEU A 186 -1.92 -12.52 -10.61
CA LEU A 186 -3.11 -11.86 -10.05
C LEU A 186 -3.65 -12.74 -8.93
N LYS A 187 -3.54 -12.27 -7.68
CA LYS A 187 -3.97 -12.99 -6.48
C LYS A 187 -5.30 -12.42 -5.96
N SER A 188 -6.30 -13.27 -5.78
CA SER A 188 -7.60 -12.94 -5.18
C SER A 188 -7.51 -12.82 -3.65
N CYS A 189 -8.55 -12.29 -3.03
CA CYS A 189 -8.62 -12.07 -1.58
C CYS A 189 -8.55 -13.37 -0.75
N ASP A 190 -8.98 -14.50 -1.31
CA ASP A 190 -8.91 -15.85 -0.73
C ASP A 190 -7.54 -16.53 -0.92
N SER A 191 -6.56 -15.80 -1.45
CA SER A 191 -5.18 -16.23 -1.68
C SER A 191 -4.93 -17.19 -2.84
N ARG A 192 -5.88 -17.36 -3.75
CA ARG A 192 -5.66 -18.10 -5.01
C ARG A 192 -5.17 -17.17 -6.12
N TYR A 193 -4.59 -17.75 -7.17
CA TYR A 193 -4.02 -17.08 -8.33
C TYR A 193 -4.89 -17.32 -9.55
N LEU A 194 -5.11 -16.28 -10.36
CA LEU A 194 -5.83 -16.39 -11.62
C LEU A 194 -4.98 -17.05 -12.69
N ARG A 195 -5.47 -18.16 -13.23
CA ARG A 195 -4.87 -18.85 -14.37
C ARG A 195 -5.44 -18.35 -15.70
N SER A 196 -4.65 -18.49 -16.77
CA SER A 196 -5.00 -18.01 -18.11
C SER A 196 -6.26 -18.66 -18.69
N ASP A 197 -6.73 -19.80 -18.18
CA ASP A 197 -8.00 -20.41 -18.59
C ASP A 197 -9.23 -19.87 -17.83
N GLY A 198 -9.02 -18.99 -16.85
CA GLY A 198 -10.04 -18.38 -16.00
C GLY A 198 -10.24 -19.03 -14.64
N ARG A 199 -9.56 -20.16 -14.36
CA ARG A 199 -9.66 -20.85 -13.08
C ARG A 199 -8.76 -20.24 -12.01
N LEU A 200 -9.10 -20.48 -10.74
CA LEU A 200 -8.31 -20.09 -9.59
C LEU A 200 -7.48 -21.27 -9.04
N VAL A 201 -6.18 -21.05 -8.83
CA VAL A 201 -5.22 -22.08 -8.38
C VAL A 201 -4.44 -21.63 -7.14
N TRP A 202 -3.99 -22.57 -6.31
CA TRP A 202 -3.27 -22.25 -5.07
C TRP A 202 -1.79 -21.89 -5.28
N GLU A 203 -1.19 -22.38 -6.36
CA GLU A 203 0.22 -22.19 -6.67
C GLU A 203 0.40 -21.30 -7.90
N PRO A 204 1.41 -20.41 -7.92
CA PRO A 204 1.69 -19.53 -9.06
C PRO A 204 2.40 -20.30 -10.18
N GLU A 205 1.68 -21.22 -10.82
CA GLU A 205 2.15 -22.01 -11.96
C GLU A 205 2.37 -21.16 -13.21
N ALA A 206 3.00 -21.71 -14.25
CA ALA A 206 3.36 -20.96 -15.46
C ALA A 206 2.17 -20.24 -16.12
N ARG A 207 0.99 -20.89 -16.14
CA ARG A 207 -0.25 -20.33 -16.70
C ARG A 207 -0.93 -19.30 -15.79
N ALA A 208 -0.47 -19.11 -14.56
CA ALA A 208 -0.94 -18.07 -13.64
C ALA A 208 0.03 -16.87 -13.57
N ARG A 209 1.06 -16.86 -14.43
CA ARG A 209 2.05 -15.79 -14.53
C ARG A 209 1.82 -15.01 -15.81
N TYR A 210 1.89 -13.69 -15.67
CA TYR A 210 1.62 -12.74 -16.72
C TYR A 210 2.76 -11.75 -16.85
N THR A 211 3.03 -11.39 -18.10
CA THR A 211 3.86 -10.24 -18.45
C THR A 211 2.98 -9.01 -18.56
N LEU A 212 3.46 -7.88 -18.06
CA LEU A 212 2.78 -6.61 -18.23
C LEU A 212 3.21 -5.93 -19.54
N GLU A 213 2.24 -5.50 -20.32
CA GLU A 213 2.41 -4.60 -21.46
C GLU A 213 1.63 -3.31 -21.20
N PHE A 214 2.20 -2.18 -21.64
CA PHE A 214 1.53 -0.87 -21.53
C PHE A 214 1.10 -0.40 -22.89
N LYS A 215 -0.17 -0.02 -22.98
CA LYS A 215 -0.73 0.54 -24.20
C LYS A 215 -1.68 1.68 -23.85
N ALA A 216 -1.41 2.86 -24.41
CA ALA A 216 -2.20 4.07 -24.15
C ALA A 216 -2.39 4.37 -22.65
N GLY A 217 -1.35 4.15 -21.83
CA GLY A 217 -1.39 4.35 -20.38
C GLY A 217 -2.19 3.30 -19.59
N LYS A 218 -2.62 2.21 -20.23
CA LYS A 218 -3.34 1.09 -19.62
C LYS A 218 -2.47 -0.15 -19.55
N LEU A 219 -2.83 -1.08 -18.66
CA LEU A 219 -2.17 -2.38 -18.51
C LEU A 219 -2.83 -3.44 -19.37
N ALA A 220 -2.03 -4.33 -19.94
CA ALA A 220 -2.47 -5.60 -20.49
C ALA A 220 -1.64 -6.74 -19.88
N PHE A 221 -2.28 -7.88 -19.64
CA PHE A 221 -1.67 -9.04 -18.99
C PHE A 221 -1.49 -10.16 -20.02
N LYS A 222 -0.25 -10.38 -20.45
CA LYS A 222 0.11 -11.39 -21.45
C LYS A 222 0.50 -12.71 -20.78
N ASP A 223 -0.14 -13.81 -21.14
CA ASP A 223 0.13 -15.15 -20.61
C ASP A 223 1.39 -15.78 -21.24
N CYS A 224 1.70 -17.01 -20.83
CA CYS A 224 2.85 -17.77 -21.33
C CYS A 224 2.73 -18.21 -22.80
N ASP A 225 1.51 -18.26 -23.35
CA ASP A 225 1.23 -18.64 -24.74
C ASP A 225 1.21 -17.42 -25.67
N GLY A 226 1.40 -16.21 -25.10
CA GLY A 226 1.46 -14.94 -25.83
C GLY A 226 0.11 -14.27 -26.06
N HIS A 227 -0.95 -14.77 -25.42
CA HIS A 227 -2.30 -14.20 -25.45
C HIS A 227 -2.53 -13.28 -24.26
N TYR A 228 -3.61 -12.49 -24.29
CA TYR A 228 -3.89 -11.50 -23.25
C TYR A 228 -5.17 -11.83 -22.48
N LEU A 229 -5.17 -11.53 -21.18
CA LEU A 229 -6.38 -11.55 -20.38
C LEU A 229 -7.40 -10.55 -20.91
N ALA A 230 -8.65 -10.99 -21.02
CA ALA A 230 -9.79 -10.16 -21.35
C ALA A 230 -11.04 -10.69 -20.63
N PRO A 231 -12.04 -9.83 -20.34
CA PRO A 231 -13.34 -10.27 -19.85
C PRO A 231 -14.17 -10.99 -20.92
N VAL A 232 -14.43 -12.29 -20.75
CA VAL A 232 -15.13 -13.12 -21.73
C VAL A 232 -16.50 -13.59 -21.22
N GLY A 233 -17.51 -13.66 -22.10
CA GLY A 233 -18.85 -14.16 -21.75
C GLY A 233 -19.72 -13.15 -20.99
N PRO A 234 -20.96 -13.49 -20.61
CA PRO A 234 -21.88 -12.54 -19.98
C PRO A 234 -21.35 -11.91 -18.69
N ALA A 235 -20.87 -12.74 -17.74
CA ALA A 235 -20.27 -12.29 -16.48
C ALA A 235 -18.88 -11.63 -16.65
N GLY A 236 -18.25 -11.80 -17.81
CA GLY A 236 -16.93 -11.22 -18.06
C GLY A 236 -15.82 -11.90 -17.30
N THR A 237 -15.88 -13.23 -17.21
CA THR A 237 -14.81 -14.09 -16.69
C THR A 237 -13.46 -13.66 -17.26
N LEU A 238 -12.53 -13.29 -16.38
CA LEU A 238 -11.18 -12.93 -16.79
C LEU A 238 -10.39 -14.17 -17.19
N ARG A 239 -10.09 -14.29 -18.48
CA ARG A 239 -9.22 -15.36 -19.01
C ARG A 239 -8.49 -14.90 -20.26
N ALA A 240 -7.48 -15.63 -20.66
CA ALA A 240 -6.75 -15.36 -21.88
C ALA A 240 -7.65 -15.58 -23.11
N GLY A 241 -7.68 -14.59 -23.98
CA GLY A 241 -8.35 -14.68 -25.27
C GLY A 241 -7.50 -15.40 -26.32
N ARG A 242 -7.73 -15.08 -27.59
CA ARG A 242 -6.90 -15.55 -28.72
C ARG A 242 -6.06 -14.43 -29.34
N ASN A 243 -6.17 -13.22 -28.82
CA ASN A 243 -5.49 -12.06 -29.34
C ASN A 243 -4.02 -12.11 -28.97
N THR A 244 -3.14 -11.88 -29.94
CA THR A 244 -1.67 -11.82 -29.78
C THR A 244 -1.14 -10.39 -29.68
N ARG A 245 -2.04 -9.40 -29.77
CA ARG A 245 -1.79 -7.99 -29.51
C ARG A 245 -2.95 -7.43 -28.68
N PRO A 246 -2.70 -6.56 -27.69
CA PRO A 246 -3.79 -6.07 -26.84
C PRO A 246 -4.65 -5.06 -27.60
N GLY A 247 -5.93 -5.36 -27.75
CA GLY A 247 -6.98 -4.44 -28.19
C GLY A 247 -7.63 -3.76 -27.00
N LYS A 248 -8.77 -3.10 -27.19
CA LYS A 248 -9.50 -2.41 -26.11
C LYS A 248 -9.98 -3.37 -25.01
N ASP A 249 -10.27 -4.62 -25.38
CA ASP A 249 -10.82 -5.63 -24.46
C ASP A 249 -9.78 -6.19 -23.49
N GLU A 250 -8.51 -6.11 -23.86
CA GLU A 250 -7.36 -6.55 -23.09
C GLU A 250 -6.76 -5.45 -22.19
N LEU A 251 -7.33 -4.23 -22.21
CA LEU A 251 -6.83 -3.10 -21.42
C LEU A 251 -7.55 -2.97 -20.09
N PHE A 252 -6.75 -2.73 -19.05
CA PHE A 252 -7.20 -2.52 -17.69
C PHE A 252 -6.61 -1.24 -17.11
N ASP A 253 -7.44 -0.56 -16.33
CA ASP A 253 -7.02 0.46 -15.39
C ASP A 253 -6.78 -0.18 -14.04
N LEU A 254 -5.77 0.33 -13.35
CA LEU A 254 -5.46 -0.06 -11.99
C LEU A 254 -5.70 1.13 -11.07
N GLU A 255 -6.60 0.94 -10.11
CA GLU A 255 -7.01 1.95 -9.15
C GLU A 255 -6.54 1.57 -7.75
N GLU A 256 -6.29 2.59 -6.92
CA GLU A 256 -5.94 2.36 -5.52
C GLU A 256 -7.06 1.63 -4.79
N SER A 257 -6.73 0.58 -4.04
CA SER A 257 -7.68 -0.02 -3.12
C SER A 257 -7.67 0.76 -1.82
N HIS A 258 -8.66 1.62 -1.59
CA HIS A 258 -8.78 2.30 -0.30
C HIS A 258 -9.27 1.34 0.80
N PRO A 259 -8.93 1.59 2.07
CA PRO A 259 -9.45 0.83 3.19
C PRO A 259 -10.98 0.85 3.21
N GLN A 260 -11.60 -0.33 3.33
CA GLN A 260 -13.04 -0.46 3.56
C GLN A 260 -13.26 -1.07 4.93
N VAL A 261 -14.13 -0.43 5.70
CA VAL A 261 -14.34 -0.72 7.11
C VAL A 261 -15.80 -0.95 7.42
N VAL A 262 -16.05 -1.73 8.46
CA VAL A 262 -17.34 -1.84 9.12
C VAL A 262 -17.19 -1.33 10.55
N LEU A 263 -18.26 -0.74 11.08
CA LEU A 263 -18.32 -0.27 12.46
C LEU A 263 -19.39 -1.05 13.21
N VAL A 264 -19.07 -1.53 14.40
CA VAL A 264 -20.03 -2.14 15.33
C VAL A 264 -20.21 -1.22 16.52
N ALA A 265 -21.45 -0.84 16.82
CA ALA A 265 -21.77 0.04 17.95
C ALA A 265 -21.93 -0.76 19.26
N ALA A 266 -22.21 -0.06 20.37
CA ALA A 266 -22.38 -0.65 21.70
C ALA A 266 -23.48 -1.71 21.79
N ASN A 267 -24.51 -1.64 20.93
CA ASN A 267 -25.57 -2.66 20.85
C ASN A 267 -25.16 -3.94 20.10
N HIS A 268 -23.88 -4.09 19.75
CA HIS A 268 -23.33 -5.22 18.99
C HIS A 268 -23.90 -5.37 17.56
N ARG A 269 -24.48 -4.30 17.00
CA ARG A 269 -24.98 -4.27 15.63
C ARG A 269 -24.08 -3.45 14.73
N TYR A 270 -24.05 -3.83 13.45
CA TYR A 270 -23.36 -3.10 12.41
C TYR A 270 -24.06 -1.79 12.08
N VAL A 271 -23.24 -0.76 11.97
CA VAL A 271 -23.61 0.54 11.43
C VAL A 271 -23.92 0.39 9.94
N SER A 272 -25.03 0.95 9.50
CA SER A 272 -25.61 0.71 8.18
C SER A 272 -26.29 1.95 7.61
N VAL A 273 -26.38 2.00 6.27
CA VAL A 273 -27.22 2.93 5.50
C VAL A 273 -28.47 2.26 4.90
N ARG A 274 -28.80 1.03 5.32
CA ARG A 274 -29.90 0.24 4.76
C ARG A 274 -31.28 0.85 5.03
N GLN A 275 -31.47 1.51 6.18
CA GLN A 275 -32.76 2.13 6.56
C GLN A 275 -32.99 3.52 5.94
N GLY A 276 -32.18 3.92 4.96
CA GLY A 276 -32.28 5.19 4.26
C GLY A 276 -31.11 6.12 4.55
N VAL A 277 -31.37 7.43 4.53
CA VAL A 277 -30.29 8.44 4.58
C VAL A 277 -29.57 8.53 5.92
N ASN A 278 -30.24 8.14 7.02
CA ASN A 278 -29.66 8.19 8.36
C ASN A 278 -28.79 6.97 8.61
N VAL A 279 -27.58 7.21 9.11
CA VAL A 279 -26.66 6.14 9.50
C VAL A 279 -27.14 5.53 10.83
N SER A 280 -27.31 4.21 10.89
CA SER A 280 -27.80 3.54 12.10
C SER A 280 -27.21 2.15 12.35
N ALA A 281 -26.96 1.81 13.61
CA ALA A 281 -26.45 0.53 14.06
C ALA A 281 -27.59 -0.45 14.35
N ASN A 282 -28.03 -1.18 13.34
CA ASN A 282 -29.27 -1.98 13.40
C ASN A 282 -29.21 -3.30 12.64
N GLN A 283 -28.07 -3.65 12.04
CA GLN A 283 -27.91 -4.85 11.21
C GLN A 283 -27.02 -5.88 11.90
N ASP A 284 -27.25 -7.16 11.59
CA ASP A 284 -26.47 -8.29 12.13
C ASP A 284 -25.49 -8.89 11.10
N GLU A 285 -25.59 -8.45 9.84
CA GLU A 285 -24.80 -8.95 8.72
C GLU A 285 -23.81 -7.90 8.20
N GLU A 286 -22.69 -8.37 7.64
CA GLU A 286 -21.66 -7.55 7.01
C GLU A 286 -21.88 -7.58 5.49
N LEU A 287 -22.66 -6.63 4.96
CA LEU A 287 -22.90 -6.46 3.53
C LEU A 287 -22.43 -5.08 3.04
N ASP A 288 -22.73 -4.76 1.79
CA ASP A 288 -22.32 -3.51 1.15
C ASP A 288 -22.85 -2.24 1.86
N HIS A 289 -24.00 -2.33 2.52
CA HIS A 289 -24.60 -1.20 3.24
C HIS A 289 -23.98 -0.95 4.62
N GLU A 290 -23.25 -1.91 5.16
CA GLU A 290 -22.52 -1.82 6.43
C GLU A 290 -21.03 -1.54 6.21
N THR A 291 -20.59 -1.66 4.96
CA THR A 291 -19.23 -1.37 4.51
C THR A 291 -19.12 0.10 4.12
N PHE A 292 -18.07 0.76 4.61
CA PHE A 292 -17.75 2.14 4.29
C PHE A 292 -16.30 2.26 3.83
N LEU A 293 -16.08 2.96 2.71
CA LEU A 293 -14.74 3.33 2.28
C LEU A 293 -14.24 4.46 3.18
N MET A 294 -13.09 4.24 3.82
CA MET A 294 -12.49 5.15 4.79
C MET A 294 -11.24 5.79 4.19
N GLN A 295 -11.20 7.12 4.16
CA GLN A 295 -10.01 7.88 3.78
C GLN A 295 -9.56 8.75 4.95
N ILE A 296 -8.25 8.88 5.14
CA ILE A 296 -7.67 9.78 6.13
C ILE A 296 -7.02 10.94 5.38
N ASP A 297 -7.50 12.15 5.66
CA ASP A 297 -6.91 13.35 5.10
C ASP A 297 -5.50 13.57 5.68
N ARG A 298 -4.55 13.90 4.79
CA ARG A 298 -3.14 13.96 5.14
C ARG A 298 -2.79 15.16 5.98
N GLU A 299 -3.49 16.27 5.81
CA GLU A 299 -3.21 17.53 6.49
C GLU A 299 -3.88 17.57 7.85
N THR A 300 -5.19 17.35 7.87
CA THR A 300 -6.04 17.43 9.07
C THR A 300 -6.00 16.17 9.92
N LYS A 301 -5.56 15.03 9.36
CA LYS A 301 -5.61 13.68 9.99
C LYS A 301 -7.03 13.19 10.29
N LYS A 302 -8.06 13.88 9.81
CA LYS A 302 -9.46 13.48 9.98
C LYS A 302 -9.83 12.44 8.94
N CYS A 303 -10.79 11.60 9.28
CA CYS A 303 -11.29 10.56 8.41
C CYS A 303 -12.64 10.93 7.78
N THR A 304 -12.88 10.42 6.58
CA THR A 304 -14.18 10.45 5.91
C THR A 304 -14.67 9.02 5.74
N PHE A 305 -15.99 8.84 5.70
CA PHE A 305 -16.62 7.55 5.43
C PHE A 305 -17.55 7.71 4.22
N TYR A 306 -17.28 6.96 3.16
CA TYR A 306 -18.09 6.94 1.94
C TYR A 306 -18.91 5.64 1.89
N SER A 307 -20.17 5.74 1.48
CA SER A 307 -21.11 4.61 1.45
C SER A 307 -21.29 4.04 0.04
N SER A 308 -21.72 2.77 -0.03
CA SER A 308 -22.10 2.09 -1.28
C SER A 308 -23.25 2.79 -2.02
N THR A 309 -24.06 3.58 -1.32
CA THR A 309 -25.16 4.38 -1.91
C THR A 309 -24.69 5.68 -2.56
N GLY A 310 -23.39 5.97 -2.53
CA GLY A 310 -22.79 7.07 -3.28
C GLY A 310 -22.61 8.38 -2.50
N GLY A 311 -22.79 8.37 -1.18
CA GLY A 311 -22.67 9.55 -0.31
C GLY A 311 -21.66 9.38 0.82
N TYR A 312 -21.00 10.49 1.20
CA TYR A 312 -20.21 10.59 2.42
C TYR A 312 -21.12 10.75 3.64
N TRP A 313 -20.68 10.18 4.76
CA TRP A 313 -21.20 10.52 6.06
C TRP A 313 -21.03 12.02 6.31
N THR A 314 -22.07 12.67 6.80
CA THR A 314 -22.10 14.10 7.06
C THR A 314 -22.89 14.41 8.31
N LEU A 315 -22.38 15.35 9.11
CA LEU A 315 -23.11 15.95 10.21
C LEU A 315 -24.17 16.91 9.67
N VAL A 316 -25.43 16.71 10.06
CA VAL A 316 -26.54 17.62 9.74
C VAL A 316 -26.88 18.53 10.93
N THR A 317 -27.64 19.60 10.66
CA THR A 317 -27.90 20.70 11.61
C THR A 317 -28.47 20.29 12.96
N HIS A 318 -29.29 19.23 13.01
CA HIS A 318 -29.87 18.69 14.24
C HIS A 318 -28.97 17.65 14.95
N GLY A 319 -27.71 17.55 14.55
CA GLY A 319 -26.71 16.65 15.14
C GLY A 319 -26.72 15.23 14.59
N GLY A 320 -27.66 14.86 13.70
CA GLY A 320 -27.70 13.53 13.08
C GLY A 320 -26.52 13.27 12.15
N ILE A 321 -26.19 12.00 11.93
CA ILE A 321 -25.23 11.57 10.91
C ILE A 321 -25.98 10.93 9.74
N GLN A 322 -25.77 11.46 8.54
CA GLN A 322 -26.43 11.00 7.30
C GLN A 322 -25.41 10.68 6.21
N ALA A 323 -25.73 9.78 5.28
CA ALA A 323 -24.87 9.41 4.15
C ALA A 323 -25.30 10.07 2.83
N THR A 324 -25.42 11.40 2.82
CA THR A 324 -26.01 12.17 1.70
C THR A 324 -25.05 13.14 1.03
N ALA A 325 -23.89 13.42 1.62
CA ALA A 325 -22.97 14.41 1.07
C ALA A 325 -22.27 13.86 -0.18
N THR A 326 -22.27 14.61 -1.28
CA THR A 326 -21.61 14.20 -2.53
C THR A 326 -20.14 14.62 -2.58
N GLN A 327 -19.74 15.58 -1.76
CA GLN A 327 -18.39 16.14 -1.70
C GLN A 327 -17.87 16.19 -0.28
N VAL A 328 -16.54 16.12 -0.15
CA VAL A 328 -15.85 16.27 1.13
C VAL A 328 -15.93 17.72 1.59
N SER A 329 -16.32 17.91 2.85
CA SER A 329 -16.37 19.19 3.56
C SER A 329 -16.06 19.00 5.04
N ALA A 330 -15.96 20.09 5.80
CA ALA A 330 -15.74 20.02 7.24
C ALA A 330 -16.75 19.10 7.96
N ASN A 331 -18.01 19.09 7.53
CA ASN A 331 -19.08 18.27 8.15
C ASN A 331 -18.99 16.78 7.80
N THR A 332 -18.22 16.42 6.78
CA THR A 332 -17.97 15.02 6.40
C THR A 332 -16.71 14.43 7.04
N MET A 333 -15.95 15.27 7.75
CA MET A 333 -14.69 14.89 8.36
C MET A 333 -14.86 14.64 9.86
N PHE A 334 -14.39 13.48 10.30
CA PHE A 334 -14.45 13.03 11.69
C PHE A 334 -13.05 12.86 12.24
N GLU A 335 -12.79 13.43 13.41
CA GLU A 335 -11.59 13.12 14.17
C GLU A 335 -11.78 11.75 14.85
N MET A 336 -10.78 10.88 14.74
CA MET A 336 -10.83 9.52 15.28
C MET A 336 -9.91 9.40 16.47
N GLU A 337 -10.48 9.04 17.63
CA GLU A 337 -9.77 8.81 18.88
C GLU A 337 -9.70 7.31 19.17
N TRP A 338 -8.48 6.77 19.30
CA TRP A 338 -8.26 5.35 19.62
C TRP A 338 -8.33 5.13 21.14
N ARG A 339 -9.19 4.21 21.56
CA ARG A 339 -9.49 3.95 22.98
C ARG A 339 -9.35 2.48 23.30
N GLY A 340 -8.11 1.98 23.31
CA GLY A 340 -7.92 0.54 23.37
C GLY A 340 -8.57 -0.11 22.14
N ARG A 341 -9.33 -1.18 22.34
CA ARG A 341 -9.94 -1.96 21.25
C ARG A 341 -11.14 -1.28 20.58
N ARG A 342 -11.35 0.01 20.84
CA ARG A 342 -12.49 0.79 20.35
C ARG A 342 -11.99 2.10 19.75
N VAL A 343 -12.86 2.74 18.97
CA VAL A 343 -12.67 4.09 18.45
C VAL A 343 -13.86 4.96 18.83
N ALA A 344 -13.59 6.22 19.13
CA ALA A 344 -14.60 7.25 19.23
C ALA A 344 -14.44 8.23 18.06
N LEU A 345 -15.56 8.69 17.51
CA LEU A 345 -15.58 9.61 16.37
C LEU A 345 -16.09 10.97 16.84
N LYS A 346 -15.34 12.03 16.55
CA LYS A 346 -15.72 13.41 16.89
C LYS A 346 -16.00 14.20 15.62
N ALA A 347 -17.21 14.77 15.53
CA ALA A 347 -17.67 15.50 14.36
C ALA A 347 -17.22 16.98 14.38
N SER A 348 -17.54 17.71 13.30
CA SER A 348 -17.14 19.11 13.12
C SER A 348 -17.72 20.08 14.16
N ASN A 349 -18.83 19.74 14.79
CA ASN A 349 -19.42 20.50 15.91
C ASN A 349 -18.67 20.32 17.24
N GLY A 350 -17.58 19.54 17.25
CA GLY A 350 -16.78 19.28 18.44
C GLY A 350 -17.39 18.24 19.39
N ARG A 351 -18.47 17.56 19.00
CA ARG A 351 -19.12 16.51 19.79
C ARG A 351 -18.82 15.12 19.25
N TYR A 352 -18.86 14.13 20.14
CA TYR A 352 -18.71 12.72 19.81
C TYR A 352 -20.00 12.16 19.23
N VAL A 353 -19.84 11.31 18.21
CA VAL A 353 -20.89 10.50 17.60
C VAL A 353 -21.29 9.42 18.59
N CYS A 354 -22.56 9.44 18.99
CA CYS A 354 -23.15 8.45 19.87
C CYS A 354 -24.24 7.66 19.14
N MET A 355 -24.43 6.42 19.55
CA MET A 355 -25.56 5.60 19.16
C MET A 355 -26.78 5.93 20.04
N LYS A 356 -27.89 6.31 19.42
CA LYS A 356 -29.18 6.48 20.13
C LYS A 356 -29.82 5.12 20.42
N LYS A 357 -30.80 5.10 21.33
CA LYS A 357 -31.59 3.88 21.67
C LYS A 357 -32.26 3.20 20.46
N ASN A 358 -32.56 3.94 19.40
CA ASN A 358 -33.13 3.42 18.15
C ASN A 358 -32.06 3.01 17.12
N GLY A 359 -30.78 2.98 17.51
CA GLY A 359 -29.62 2.66 16.68
C GLY A 359 -29.09 3.83 15.84
N GLN A 360 -29.82 4.94 15.69
CA GLN A 360 -29.36 6.06 14.85
C GLN A 360 -28.11 6.74 15.44
N LEU A 361 -27.18 7.13 14.58
CA LEU A 361 -25.98 7.86 14.99
C LEU A 361 -26.22 9.37 15.01
N ALA A 362 -25.72 10.04 16.06
CA ALA A 362 -25.76 11.50 16.17
C ALA A 362 -24.56 12.04 16.96
N ALA A 363 -23.97 13.15 16.50
CA ALA A 363 -22.90 13.85 17.21
C ALA A 363 -23.47 14.82 18.25
N ILE A 364 -23.89 14.28 19.40
CA ILE A 364 -24.55 15.05 20.47
C ILE A 364 -23.83 14.99 21.81
N SER A 365 -22.83 14.12 21.97
CA SER A 365 -22.17 13.86 23.25
C SER A 365 -20.89 14.67 23.43
N ASP A 366 -20.66 15.23 24.62
CA ASP A 366 -19.44 16.00 24.90
C ASP A 366 -18.29 15.11 25.41
N PHE A 367 -18.59 13.89 25.87
CA PHE A 367 -17.64 12.93 26.43
C PHE A 367 -17.85 11.56 25.81
N VAL A 368 -16.81 10.72 25.83
CA VAL A 368 -16.90 9.34 25.35
C VAL A 368 -17.34 8.42 26.48
N GLY A 369 -18.52 7.83 26.35
CA GLY A 369 -19.02 6.70 27.13
C GLY A 369 -19.19 5.45 26.27
N GLU A 370 -20.02 4.51 26.73
CA GLU A 370 -20.25 3.23 26.04
C GLU A 370 -20.89 3.43 24.67
N ASP A 371 -21.88 4.32 24.55
CA ASP A 371 -22.63 4.56 23.31
C ASP A 371 -21.83 5.32 22.23
N GLU A 372 -20.69 5.93 22.59
CA GLU A 372 -19.76 6.62 21.68
C GLU A 372 -18.60 5.75 21.21
N GLU A 373 -18.46 4.53 21.75
CA GLU A 373 -17.39 3.60 21.39
C GLU A 373 -17.83 2.63 20.31
N PHE A 374 -17.03 2.55 19.25
CA PHE A 374 -17.24 1.66 18.11
C PHE A 374 -16.09 0.67 17.97
N ILE A 375 -16.41 -0.54 17.53
CA ILE A 375 -15.40 -1.46 17.01
C ILE A 375 -15.21 -1.17 15.53
N LEU A 376 -13.99 -0.85 15.11
CA LEU A 376 -13.63 -0.61 13.71
C LEU A 376 -12.92 -1.84 13.14
N LYS A 377 -13.52 -2.49 12.13
CA LYS A 377 -12.94 -3.64 11.43
C LYS A 377 -12.66 -3.29 9.97
N LEU A 378 -11.43 -3.53 9.53
CA LEU A 378 -10.96 -3.44 8.15
C LEU A 378 -11.26 -4.76 7.45
N ILE A 379 -12.06 -4.70 6.39
CA ILE A 379 -12.62 -5.90 5.76
C ILE A 379 -11.89 -6.29 4.49
N ASN A 380 -11.45 -5.32 3.69
CA ASN A 380 -10.82 -5.56 2.39
C ASN A 380 -9.30 -5.74 2.47
N ARG A 381 -8.80 -6.28 3.59
CA ARG A 381 -7.38 -6.66 3.79
C ARG A 381 -7.21 -8.02 4.49
N PRO A 382 -7.87 -9.11 4.04
CA PRO A 382 -7.59 -10.46 4.59
C PRO A 382 -6.15 -10.88 4.29
N ILE A 383 -5.63 -10.41 3.15
CA ILE A 383 -4.21 -10.38 2.81
C ILE A 383 -3.73 -8.93 2.85
N LEU A 384 -2.49 -8.76 3.30
CA LEU A 384 -1.91 -7.46 3.61
C LEU A 384 -0.51 -7.37 3.02
N VAL A 385 -0.26 -6.30 2.27
CA VAL A 385 1.08 -5.85 1.91
C VAL A 385 1.32 -4.51 2.61
N LEU A 386 2.52 -4.36 3.19
CA LEU A 386 2.89 -3.15 3.93
C LEU A 386 4.05 -2.44 3.25
N ARG A 387 3.88 -1.14 3.01
CA ARG A 387 4.92 -0.26 2.49
C ARG A 387 5.15 0.91 3.45
N GLY A 388 6.38 1.01 3.95
CA GLY A 388 6.86 2.18 4.70
C GLY A 388 7.53 3.21 3.78
N LEU A 389 8.05 4.27 4.40
CA LEU A 389 8.78 5.34 3.70
C LEU A 389 10.03 4.83 2.97
N ASP A 390 10.70 3.82 3.54
CA ASP A 390 11.97 3.29 3.03
C ASP A 390 11.81 2.07 2.10
N GLY A 391 10.60 1.55 1.94
CA GLY A 391 10.30 0.36 1.14
C GLY A 391 9.23 -0.54 1.75
N PHE A 392 9.10 -1.73 1.19
CA PHE A 392 8.17 -2.76 1.64
C PHE A 392 8.69 -3.52 2.86
N VAL A 393 7.74 -4.11 3.60
CA VAL A 393 8.00 -5.00 4.72
C VAL A 393 8.11 -6.45 4.24
N CYS A 394 9.19 -7.14 4.59
CA CYS A 394 9.40 -8.56 4.29
C CYS A 394 10.09 -9.28 5.44
N HIS A 395 10.02 -10.61 5.43
CA HIS A 395 10.91 -11.45 6.22
C HIS A 395 12.34 -11.35 5.71
N ARG A 396 13.27 -11.20 6.64
CA ARG A 396 14.69 -11.35 6.38
C ARG A 396 14.97 -12.82 6.05
N ARG A 397 15.72 -13.08 4.98
CA ARG A 397 16.08 -14.45 4.60
C ARG A 397 16.85 -15.13 5.73
N GLY A 398 16.43 -16.34 6.10
CA GLY A 398 17.08 -17.17 7.12
C GLY A 398 16.83 -16.70 8.56
N SER A 399 15.95 -15.73 8.80
CA SER A 399 15.53 -15.37 10.15
C SER A 399 14.04 -15.03 10.20
N ASN A 400 13.50 -14.95 11.41
CA ASN A 400 12.12 -14.53 11.61
C ASN A 400 11.99 -13.01 11.79
N GLN A 401 13.04 -12.24 11.49
CA GLN A 401 12.99 -10.78 11.61
C GLN A 401 12.35 -10.15 10.38
N LEU A 402 11.77 -8.97 10.55
CA LEU A 402 11.17 -8.19 9.47
C LEU A 402 12.11 -7.04 9.07
N ASP A 403 12.35 -6.90 7.77
CA ASP A 403 13.01 -5.74 7.16
C ASP A 403 11.93 -4.80 6.59
N THR A 404 12.10 -3.47 6.71
CA THR A 404 11.10 -2.46 6.31
C THR A 404 11.56 -1.55 5.16
N ASN A 405 12.61 -1.96 4.44
CA ASN A 405 13.30 -1.15 3.44
C ASN A 405 13.55 -1.93 2.13
N ARG A 406 12.71 -2.94 1.87
CA ARG A 406 12.88 -3.86 0.74
C ARG A 406 12.18 -3.31 -0.49
N SER A 407 12.70 -3.63 -1.67
CA SER A 407 12.04 -3.31 -2.94
C SER A 407 11.02 -4.35 -3.37
N VAL A 408 11.08 -5.54 -2.78
CA VAL A 408 10.10 -6.62 -2.92
C VAL A 408 9.20 -6.63 -1.68
N TYR A 409 8.00 -7.19 -1.78
CA TYR A 409 7.04 -7.30 -0.69
C TYR A 409 6.73 -8.76 -0.36
N ASP A 410 6.44 -9.01 0.91
CA ASP A 410 5.77 -10.23 1.34
C ASP A 410 4.27 -9.97 1.50
N VAL A 411 3.48 -11.03 1.33
CA VAL A 411 2.05 -11.03 1.64
C VAL A 411 1.85 -11.62 3.03
N PHE A 412 1.20 -10.87 3.89
CA PHE A 412 0.82 -11.27 5.24
C PHE A 412 -0.68 -11.57 5.30
N HIS A 413 -1.10 -12.37 6.27
CA HIS A 413 -2.52 -12.59 6.55
C HIS A 413 -2.95 -11.80 7.77
N LEU A 414 -4.07 -11.10 7.64
CA LEU A 414 -4.66 -10.32 8.72
C LEU A 414 -5.82 -11.09 9.34
N SER A 415 -5.85 -11.17 10.66
CA SER A 415 -6.96 -11.79 11.40
C SER A 415 -7.48 -10.81 12.42
N PHE A 416 -8.77 -10.52 12.34
CA PHE A 416 -9.43 -9.58 13.23
C PHE A 416 -9.96 -10.31 14.46
N SER A 417 -9.79 -9.70 15.63
CA SER A 417 -10.33 -10.20 16.89
C SER A 417 -10.60 -9.01 17.81
N ASP A 418 -11.88 -8.71 18.04
CA ASP A 418 -12.35 -7.71 19.02
C ASP A 418 -11.58 -6.38 18.96
N GLY A 419 -11.68 -5.68 17.84
CA GLY A 419 -11.09 -4.35 17.68
C GLY A 419 -9.56 -4.33 17.54
N ALA A 420 -8.92 -5.49 17.46
CA ALA A 420 -7.50 -5.64 17.24
C ALA A 420 -7.20 -6.64 16.11
N TYR A 421 -5.95 -6.63 15.65
CA TYR A 421 -5.50 -7.48 14.56
C TYR A 421 -4.29 -8.32 14.95
N GLN A 422 -4.27 -9.53 14.42
CA GLN A 422 -3.14 -10.43 14.41
C GLN A 422 -2.61 -10.53 12.98
N ILE A 423 -1.30 -10.39 12.83
CA ILE A 423 -0.62 -10.49 11.53
C ILE A 423 0.14 -11.81 11.49
N ARG A 424 -0.11 -12.61 10.45
CA ARG A 424 0.57 -13.88 10.20
C ARG A 424 1.49 -13.77 9.00
N GLY A 425 2.73 -14.21 9.19
CA GLY A 425 3.77 -14.25 8.15
C GLY A 425 3.79 -15.56 7.36
N ARG A 426 4.84 -15.68 6.54
CA ARG A 426 5.06 -16.87 5.70
C ARG A 426 5.41 -18.05 6.60
N GLY A 427 4.58 -19.11 6.56
CA GLY A 427 4.72 -20.29 7.43
C GLY A 427 3.76 -20.32 8.64
N GLY A 428 2.76 -19.43 8.69
CA GLY A 428 1.69 -19.46 9.70
C GLY A 428 2.04 -18.78 11.02
N GLY A 429 3.31 -18.41 11.21
CA GLY A 429 3.79 -17.74 12.42
C GLY A 429 3.20 -16.34 12.62
N PHE A 430 2.76 -16.06 13.84
CA PHE A 430 2.27 -14.73 14.23
C PHE A 430 3.41 -13.76 14.46
N TRP A 431 3.17 -12.50 14.10
CA TRP A 431 4.04 -11.39 14.46
C TRP A 431 4.06 -11.21 15.98
N HIS A 432 5.26 -11.04 16.53
CA HIS A 432 5.50 -10.73 17.93
C HIS A 432 6.59 -9.68 18.07
N THR A 433 6.62 -9.01 19.23
CA THR A 433 7.73 -8.13 19.62
C THR A 433 8.74 -8.92 20.44
N GLY A 434 10.03 -8.76 20.13
CA GLY A 434 11.13 -9.32 20.92
C GLY A 434 11.48 -8.43 22.12
N SER A 435 12.26 -8.96 23.06
CA SER A 435 12.76 -8.26 24.26
C SER A 435 13.56 -6.99 23.96
N HIS A 436 14.07 -6.83 22.73
CA HIS A 436 14.83 -5.67 22.28
C HIS A 436 14.01 -4.68 21.43
N GLY A 437 12.68 -4.81 21.39
CA GLY A 437 11.80 -3.94 20.60
C GLY A 437 11.85 -4.19 19.08
N SER A 438 12.54 -5.25 18.63
CA SER A 438 12.50 -5.73 17.25
C SER A 438 11.28 -6.61 17.02
N GLY A 439 10.57 -6.42 15.91
CA GLY A 439 9.47 -7.28 15.49
C GLY A 439 9.98 -8.55 14.78
N GLY A 440 9.31 -9.68 14.99
CA GLY A 440 9.58 -10.93 14.29
C GLY A 440 8.39 -11.88 14.24
N THR A 441 8.54 -13.06 13.64
CA THR A 441 7.51 -14.10 13.59
C THR A 441 7.85 -15.33 14.43
N ALA A 442 6.88 -15.87 15.16
CA ALA A 442 7.08 -17.08 15.96
C ALA A 442 6.78 -18.33 15.12
N ALA A 443 7.67 -19.33 15.13
CA ALA A 443 7.41 -20.62 14.47
C ALA A 443 6.45 -21.48 15.32
N GLU A 444 5.47 -22.12 14.68
CA GLU A 444 4.58 -23.08 15.35
C GLU A 444 5.34 -24.39 15.63
N LYS A 445 5.68 -24.65 16.89
CA LYS A 445 6.28 -25.93 17.29
C LYS A 445 5.20 -27.01 17.37
N ARG A 446 5.16 -27.91 16.38
CA ARG A 446 4.46 -29.20 16.51
C ARG A 446 5.27 -30.13 17.44
N GLY A 447 4.87 -30.25 18.71
CA GLY A 447 5.42 -31.22 19.65
C GLY A 447 4.47 -31.49 20.82
N ARG A 448 4.13 -32.77 21.05
CA ARG A 448 3.35 -33.24 22.20
C ARG A 448 4.11 -32.98 23.50
N GLY A 449 3.49 -32.31 24.47
CA GLY A 449 3.97 -32.27 25.86
C GLY A 449 3.73 -30.94 26.58
N THR A 450 2.76 -30.95 27.50
CA THR A 450 2.47 -29.98 28.59
C THR A 450 2.34 -28.49 28.22
N GLN A 451 1.10 -28.00 28.27
CA GLN A 451 0.71 -26.59 28.26
C GLN A 451 1.52 -25.79 29.29
N SER A 452 2.41 -24.94 28.79
CA SER A 452 2.77 -23.69 29.46
C SER A 452 2.25 -22.58 28.54
N GLU A 453 1.13 -21.98 28.95
CA GLU A 453 0.53 -20.81 28.31
C GLU A 453 1.50 -19.62 28.42
N ALA A 454 2.36 -19.48 27.41
CA ALA A 454 3.02 -18.23 27.09
C ALA A 454 2.72 -17.92 25.61
N VAL A 455 1.43 -17.79 25.30
CA VAL A 455 0.98 -17.25 24.02
C VAL A 455 1.28 -15.75 24.06
N GLY A 456 2.43 -15.35 23.53
CA GLY A 456 2.77 -13.94 23.32
C GLY A 456 1.84 -13.33 22.28
N GLN A 457 0.65 -12.88 22.71
CA GLN A 457 -0.30 -12.16 21.88
C GLN A 457 0.15 -10.71 21.74
N VAL A 458 0.46 -10.27 20.52
CA VAL A 458 0.60 -8.85 20.23
C VAL A 458 -0.76 -8.31 19.84
N TRP A 459 -1.32 -7.48 20.71
CA TRP A 459 -2.50 -6.69 20.46
C TRP A 459 -2.07 -5.30 20.04
N THR A 460 -2.63 -4.79 18.94
CA THR A 460 -2.27 -3.47 18.41
C THR A 460 -3.53 -2.60 18.32
N VAL A 461 -3.58 -1.56 19.17
CA VAL A 461 -4.48 -0.37 19.15
C VAL A 461 -3.62 0.89 18.93
N LEU A 462 -3.98 1.86 18.09
CA LEU A 462 -2.93 2.56 17.36
C LEU A 462 -3.12 4.10 17.18
N ASP A 463 -2.38 4.94 17.93
CA ASP A 463 -2.45 6.41 18.04
C ASP A 463 -1.20 7.17 17.53
N ASN A 464 -1.35 8.47 17.28
CA ASN A 464 -0.59 9.34 16.37
C ASN A 464 0.38 10.31 17.10
N ARG A 465 1.67 9.97 17.24
CA ARG A 465 2.75 10.96 17.52
C ARG A 465 4.06 10.61 16.81
N SER A 466 4.71 11.64 16.26
CA SER A 466 5.98 11.57 15.52
C SER A 466 7.15 11.10 16.40
N VAL A 467 8.06 10.30 15.84
CA VAL A 467 9.38 10.06 16.44
C VAL A 467 10.46 10.37 15.41
N GLY A 468 10.89 11.63 15.40
CA GLY A 468 12.26 11.95 15.01
C GLY A 468 13.17 11.66 16.21
N GLY A 469 14.21 10.85 16.03
CA GLY A 469 15.15 10.57 17.12
C GLY A 469 16.30 9.66 16.69
N ARG A 470 17.44 10.31 16.40
CA ARG A 470 18.76 9.69 16.19
C ARG A 470 19.26 9.14 17.52
N VAL A 471 19.61 7.85 17.62
CA VAL A 471 20.20 7.28 18.84
C VAL A 471 21.71 7.17 18.68
N VAL A 472 22.43 7.92 19.50
CA VAL A 472 23.89 7.85 19.69
C VAL A 472 24.20 6.72 20.68
N LEU A 473 25.20 5.90 20.36
CA LEU A 473 25.70 4.83 21.23
C LEU A 473 26.59 5.41 22.34
N PRO A 474 26.46 4.98 23.61
CA PRO A 474 27.54 5.15 24.58
C PRO A 474 28.62 4.09 24.33
N ARG A 475 29.88 4.55 24.26
CA ARG A 475 31.10 3.73 24.31
C ARG A 475 31.15 2.97 25.63
N GLY A 476 31.26 1.65 25.56
CA GLY A 476 31.58 0.78 26.71
C GLY A 476 33.10 0.68 26.90
N ALA A 477 33.55 0.98 28.12
CA ALA A 477 34.90 0.72 28.62
C ALA A 477 35.14 -0.80 28.79
N ALA A 478 36.41 -1.19 28.74
CA ALA A 478 36.91 -2.56 28.72
C ALA A 478 37.09 -3.21 30.10
N LEU A 479 37.37 -4.53 30.04
CA LEU A 479 37.97 -5.44 31.04
C LEU A 479 37.00 -6.04 32.08
N GLY A 480 37.03 -7.34 32.42
CA GLY A 480 37.95 -8.43 32.12
C GLY A 480 37.43 -9.77 32.68
N SER A 481 38.09 -10.84 32.27
CA SER A 481 37.87 -12.26 32.58
C SER A 481 38.18 -12.68 34.03
N GLY A 482 37.51 -13.72 34.55
CA GLY A 482 37.92 -14.40 35.79
C GLY A 482 37.06 -15.60 36.19
N HIS A 483 37.72 -16.66 36.65
CA HIS A 483 37.30 -18.06 36.84
C HIS A 483 36.54 -18.40 38.16
N HIS A 484 36.02 -19.64 38.16
CA HIS A 484 35.50 -20.51 39.23
C HIS A 484 35.96 -20.34 40.70
N GLY A 485 35.07 -20.75 41.63
CA GLY A 485 35.41 -21.25 42.98
C GLY A 485 34.21 -21.25 43.93
N GLY A 486 33.78 -22.42 44.42
CA GLY A 486 32.55 -22.59 45.23
C GLY A 486 32.71 -22.46 46.75
N ASN A 487 31.57 -22.46 47.46
CA ASN A 487 31.35 -23.22 48.71
C ASN A 487 29.89 -23.11 49.18
N ALA A 488 29.40 -24.20 49.77
CA ALA A 488 28.07 -24.36 50.35
C ALA A 488 28.09 -24.13 51.87
N THR A 489 27.02 -23.55 52.44
CA THR A 489 26.45 -23.96 53.75
C THR A 489 25.08 -23.28 54.02
N THR A 490 24.04 -24.12 54.07
CA THR A 490 22.88 -24.20 54.99
C THR A 490 22.11 -22.98 55.54
N THR A 491 20.82 -22.99 55.20
CA THR A 491 19.59 -22.75 56.01
C THR A 491 19.32 -21.37 56.63
N LYS A 492 18.24 -20.72 56.16
CA LYS A 492 17.04 -20.41 56.99
C LYS A 492 15.89 -19.90 56.12
N THR A 493 14.75 -20.57 56.24
CA THR A 493 13.44 -20.16 55.75
C THR A 493 12.98 -18.87 56.41
N HIS A 494 12.76 -17.81 55.61
CA HIS A 494 11.84 -16.73 55.94
C HIS A 494 11.13 -16.30 54.66
N ARG A 495 9.81 -16.51 54.62
CA ARG A 495 8.91 -15.86 53.65
C ARG A 495 8.97 -14.35 53.86
N PRO A 496 9.25 -13.52 52.84
CA PRO A 496 8.82 -12.14 52.85
C PRO A 496 7.42 -12.05 52.24
N ARG A 497 6.50 -11.45 53.00
CA ARG A 497 5.21 -10.95 52.50
C ARG A 497 5.49 -10.01 51.32
N LEU A 498 4.95 -10.32 50.14
CA LEU A 498 4.88 -9.36 49.04
C LEU A 498 3.79 -8.35 49.36
N ASN A 499 4.22 -7.10 49.41
CA ASN A 499 3.41 -5.90 49.57
C ASN A 499 2.55 -5.70 48.30
N PRO A 500 1.22 -5.57 48.37
CA PRO A 500 0.37 -5.42 47.18
C PRO A 500 0.30 -3.95 46.75
N GLU A 501 1.44 -3.28 46.56
CA GLU A 501 1.50 -1.91 46.01
C GLU A 501 2.81 -1.72 45.24
N ALA A 502 2.97 -2.44 44.13
CA ALA A 502 4.01 -2.18 43.13
C ALA A 502 3.64 -2.80 41.77
N LEU A 503 2.40 -2.62 41.32
CA LEU A 503 1.96 -2.89 39.95
C LEU A 503 1.37 -1.61 39.37
N SER A 504 2.26 -0.66 39.10
CA SER A 504 1.93 0.59 38.46
C SER A 504 3.08 0.97 37.53
N LEU A 505 2.72 1.31 36.29
CA LEU A 505 3.56 1.81 35.19
C LEU A 505 4.13 0.74 34.24
N ARG A 506 3.42 0.49 33.12
CA ARG A 506 3.74 1.07 31.79
C ARG A 506 2.87 0.45 30.66
N PRO A 507 1.72 1.06 30.31
CA PRO A 507 0.93 0.68 29.12
C PRO A 507 1.25 1.55 27.88
N LEU A 508 2.52 1.93 27.65
CA LEU A 508 2.89 2.97 26.68
C LEU A 508 3.49 2.50 25.34
N GLN A 509 3.58 1.19 25.09
CA GLN A 509 4.24 0.65 23.87
C GLN A 509 3.33 -0.13 22.90
N ALA A 510 2.12 -0.50 23.32
CA ALA A 510 1.17 -1.27 22.49
C ALA A 510 0.34 -0.41 21.51
N ALA A 511 0.62 0.90 21.48
CA ALA A 511 -0.31 1.94 21.04
C ALA A 511 -0.10 2.51 19.61
N ARG A 512 0.58 1.87 18.62
CA ARG A 512 1.22 2.58 17.45
C ARG A 512 0.93 2.29 15.94
N ALA A 513 0.35 1.17 15.50
CA ALA A 513 0.31 0.62 14.12
C ALA A 513 -0.97 0.67 13.16
N THR A 514 -2.13 1.34 13.39
CA THR A 514 -3.44 1.23 12.62
C THR A 514 -3.49 2.44 11.72
N VAL A 515 -3.16 3.60 12.28
CA VAL A 515 -2.80 4.77 11.50
C VAL A 515 -1.67 4.40 10.55
N LEU A 516 -0.66 3.66 11.01
CA LEU A 516 0.41 3.13 10.15
C LEU A 516 -0.08 2.11 9.12
N LEU A 517 -1.06 1.25 9.44
CA LEU A 517 -1.67 0.33 8.48
C LEU A 517 -2.42 1.11 7.39
N LEU A 518 -3.31 2.03 7.78
CA LEU A 518 -4.08 2.87 6.86
C LEU A 518 -3.18 3.82 6.05
N TRP A 519 -2.08 4.30 6.63
CA TRP A 519 -1.06 5.13 5.96
C TRP A 519 -0.13 4.33 5.06
N SER A 520 0.20 3.09 5.41
CA SER A 520 1.06 2.21 4.60
C SER A 520 0.36 1.67 3.36
N LEU A 521 -0.97 1.78 3.32
CA LEU A 521 -1.82 1.42 2.19
C LEU A 521 -1.99 2.56 1.18
N ASP A 522 -1.49 3.76 1.47
CA ASP A 522 -1.51 4.93 0.57
C ASP A 522 -0.14 5.07 -0.16
N PRO A 523 -0.05 4.77 -1.47
CA PRO A 523 1.19 4.76 -2.26
C PRO A 523 1.81 6.15 -2.49
N MET A 524 1.09 7.24 -2.22
CA MET A 524 1.56 8.61 -2.51
C MET A 524 2.33 9.24 -1.34
N ALA A 525 2.64 8.48 -0.28
CA ALA A 525 3.44 8.93 0.86
C ALA A 525 4.93 9.22 0.51
N GLY A 526 5.39 8.86 -0.69
CA GLY A 526 6.81 8.98 -1.09
C GLY A 526 7.18 10.14 -2.02
N SER A 527 6.23 10.92 -2.56
CA SER A 527 6.51 11.73 -3.76
C SER A 527 6.60 13.26 -3.59
N GLN A 528 6.23 13.87 -2.47
CA GLN A 528 6.28 15.35 -2.35
C GLN A 528 6.73 15.81 -0.96
N LEU A 529 8.02 15.60 -0.67
CA LEU A 529 8.78 16.43 0.25
C LEU A 529 9.97 16.97 -0.54
N LEU A 530 10.13 18.30 -0.49
CA LEU A 530 11.16 19.14 -1.12
C LEU A 530 10.75 19.84 -2.43
N SER A 531 9.76 20.72 -2.35
CA SER A 531 9.77 21.99 -3.09
C SER A 531 9.18 23.09 -2.19
N GLY A 532 10.03 23.67 -1.36
CA GLY A 532 9.63 24.70 -0.40
C GLY A 532 10.86 25.25 0.31
N GLY A 533 11.80 25.82 -0.46
CA GLY A 533 12.90 26.58 0.09
C GLY A 533 12.36 27.91 0.63
N MET A 534 12.09 27.98 1.94
CA MET A 534 11.93 29.25 2.63
C MET A 534 13.32 29.74 3.05
N SER A 535 13.73 30.88 2.48
CA SER A 535 14.91 31.63 2.89
C SER A 535 14.73 32.13 4.32
N VAL A 536 15.67 31.77 5.19
CA VAL A 536 15.77 32.29 6.55
C VAL A 536 16.32 33.73 6.47
N ILE A 537 15.46 34.72 6.68
CA ILE A 537 15.89 36.09 7.00
C ILE A 537 15.69 36.28 8.51
N GLN A 538 16.80 36.44 9.23
CA GLN A 538 16.82 36.77 10.65
C GLN A 538 16.25 38.18 10.89
N PRO A 539 15.42 38.41 11.93
CA PRO A 539 15.05 39.76 12.34
C PRO A 539 16.14 40.35 13.24
N ARG A 540 16.75 41.46 12.81
CA ARG A 540 17.48 42.36 13.71
C ARG A 540 16.49 43.34 14.35
N ARG A 541 16.66 43.52 15.67
CA ARG A 541 15.98 44.47 16.55
C ARG A 541 16.33 45.94 16.23
N SER A 542 15.57 46.83 16.88
CA SER A 542 15.65 48.30 17.02
C SER A 542 15.05 49.05 15.83
N GLY A 543 14.16 50.03 15.98
CA GLY A 543 13.80 50.88 17.11
C GLY A 543 13.32 52.20 16.49
N TRP A 544 12.14 52.67 16.92
CA TRP A 544 11.67 54.07 16.96
C TRP A 544 12.26 55.08 15.94
N GLU A 545 11.43 55.67 15.07
CA GLU A 545 10.88 57.03 15.26
C GLU A 545 10.11 57.52 14.03
N ALA A 546 9.18 58.42 14.31
CA ALA A 546 8.27 59.08 13.39
C ALA A 546 8.99 60.12 12.52
N ALA A 547 8.41 60.40 11.34
CA ALA A 547 7.83 61.70 10.97
C ALA A 547 8.09 62.12 9.52
N GLN A 548 7.06 62.80 8.97
CA GLN A 548 7.05 63.76 7.85
C GLN A 548 7.06 63.15 6.43
N ARG A 549 5.90 63.18 5.75
CA ARG A 549 5.41 64.27 4.87
C ARG A 549 6.28 64.46 3.62
N CYS A 550 5.85 63.88 2.50
CA CYS A 550 5.20 64.57 1.38
C CYS A 550 4.61 63.53 0.43
#